data_AF-A0A382JXW2-F1
#
_entry.id   AF-A0A382JXW2-F1
#
_cell.length_a   1.000
_cell.length_b   1.000
_cell.length_c   1.000
_cell.angle_alpha   90.00
_cell.angle_beta   90.00
_cell.angle_gamma   90.00
#
_symmetry.space_group_name_H-M   'P 1'
#
loop_
_entity.id
_entity.type
_entity.pdbx_description
1 polymer ?
#
loop_
_entity_poly.entity_id
_entity_poly.type
_entity_poly.pdbx_seq_one_letter_code
_entity_poly.pdbx_strand_id
1 'polypeptide(L)' 'MNENICSICNREISEHSQEEWLECLKIEDKATNVKIRRHYKQEEE' A
#
# COMPACT_ATOMS: atom_id res chain seq x y z
N MET A 1 7.93 -4.55 13.31
CA MET A 1 7.43 -4.93 11.96
C MET A 1 8.65 -5.15 11.10
N ASN A 2 8.62 -6.13 10.20
CA ASN A 2 9.73 -6.35 9.28
C ASN A 2 9.55 -5.36 8.11
N GLU A 3 10.29 -4.26 8.13
CA GLU A 3 10.16 -3.15 7.17
C GLU A 3 10.55 -3.55 5.73
N ASN A 4 11.18 -4.71 5.57
CA ASN A 4 11.64 -5.24 4.29
C ASN A 4 10.65 -6.20 3.62
N ILE A 5 9.43 -6.34 4.14
CA ILE A 5 8.39 -7.18 3.55
C ILE A 5 7.36 -6.30 2.85
N CYS A 6 7.08 -6.60 1.59
CA CYS A 6 6.05 -5.93 0.83
C CYS A 6 4.66 -6.24 1.43
N SER A 7 3.95 -5.22 1.91
CA SER A 7 2.62 -5.35 2.49
C SER A 7 1.54 -5.86 1.51
N ILE A 8 1.82 -5.82 0.20
CA ILE A 8 0.87 -6.20 -0.85
C ILE A 8 0.97 -7.68 -1.23
N CYS A 9 2.19 -8.19 -1.45
CA CYS A 9 2.39 -9.57 -1.88
C CYS A 9 3.13 -10.45 -0.85
N ASN A 10 3.50 -9.87 0.30
CA ASN A 10 4.13 -10.55 1.42
C ASN A 10 5.47 -11.26 1.09
N ARG A 11 6.14 -10.81 0.02
CA ARG A 11 7.50 -11.17 -0.38
C ARG A 11 8.50 -10.15 0.16
N GLU A 12 9.78 -10.50 0.20
CA GLU A 12 10.81 -9.51 0.53
C GLU A 12 10.89 -8.44 -0.57
N ILE A 13 11.19 -7.20 -0.19
CA ILE A 13 11.38 -6.10 -1.16
C ILE A 13 12.54 -6.43 -2.11
N SER A 14 13.56 -7.14 -1.62
CA SER A 14 14.71 -7.64 -2.40
C SER A 14 14.31 -8.57 -3.55
N GLU A 15 13.17 -9.26 -3.45
CA GLU A 15 12.66 -10.20 -4.46
C GLU A 15 11.85 -9.51 -5.56
N HIS A 16 11.59 -8.20 -5.44
CA HIS A 16 10.86 -7.46 -6.44
C HIS A 16 11.80 -6.95 -7.55
N SER A 17 11.37 -7.12 -8.80
CA SER A 17 11.85 -6.24 -9.86
C SER A 17 11.37 -4.79 -9.63
N GLN A 18 12.05 -3.82 -10.24
CA GLN A 18 11.66 -2.41 -10.13
C GLN A 18 10.21 -2.17 -10.59
N GLU A 19 9.77 -2.87 -11.63
CA GLU A 19 8.40 -2.77 -12.15
C GLU A 19 7.37 -3.35 -11.18
N GLU A 20 7.60 -4.56 -10.66
CA GLU A 20 6.73 -5.18 -9.65
C GLU A 20 6.63 -4.34 -8.37
N TRP A 21 7.74 -3.75 -7.94
CA TRP A 21 7.76 -2.89 -6.76
C TRP A 21 6.90 -1.64 -6.97
N LEU A 22 7.01 -0.99 -8.13
CA LEU A 22 6.18 0.15 -8.49
C LEU A 22 4.68 -0.20 -8.55
N GLU A 23 4.33 -1.40 -9.01
CA GLU A 23 2.94 -1.87 -8.98
C GLU A 23 2.42 -2.06 -7.56
N CYS A 24 3.22 -2.68 -6.68
CA CYS A 24 2.87 -2.85 -5.28
C CYS A 24 2.64 -1.49 -4.59
N LEU A 25 3.53 -0.53 -4.79
CA LEU A 25 3.38 0.82 -4.24
C LEU A 25 2.12 1.53 -4.73
N LYS A 26 1.75 1.37 -6.01
CA LYS A 26 0.50 1.94 -6.55
C LYS A 26 -0.75 1.35 -5.91
N ILE A 27 -0.72 0.06 -5.58
CA ILE A 27 -1.85 -0.62 -4.91
C ILE A 27 -1.97 -0.14 -3.46
N GLU A 28 -0.84 -0.04 -2.75
CA GLU A 28 -0.78 0.46 -1.38
C GLU A 28 -1.27 1.91 -1.27
N ASP A 29 -0.82 2.79 -2.17
CA ASP A 29 -1.26 4.18 -2.23
C ASP A 29 -2.77 4.28 -2.47
N LYS A 30 -3.32 3.50 -3.41
CA LYS A 30 -4.77 3.45 -3.65
C LYS A 30 -5.53 3.00 -2.40
N ALA A 31 -5.08 1.95 -1.73
CA ALA A 31 -5.73 1.46 -0.51
C ALA A 31 -5.69 2.50 0.62
N THR A 32 -4.57 3.20 0.76
CA THR A 32 -4.39 4.28 1.75
C THR A 32 -5.31 5.46 1.43
N ASN A 33 -5.36 5.90 0.18
CA ASN A 33 -6.26 6.95 -0.28
C ASN A 33 -7.73 6.62 -0.04
N VAL A 34 -8.15 5.36 -0.22
CA VAL A 34 -9.51 4.91 0.11
C VAL A 34 -9.78 5.01 1.62
N LYS A 35 -8.83 4.62 2.47
CA LYS A 35 -8.97 4.74 3.92
C LYS A 35 -9.09 6.20 4.37
N ILE A 36 -8.23 7.08 3.82
CA ILE A 36 -8.27 8.52 4.08
C ILE A 36 -9.62 9.12 3.69
N ARG A 37 -10.11 8.82 2.48
CA ARG A 37 -11.42 9.29 2.01
C ARG A 37 -12.56 8.81 2.91
N ARG A 38 -12.51 7.56 3.38
CA ARG A 38 -13.53 7.04 4.31
C ARG A 38 -13.51 7.76 5.65
N HIS A 39 -12.32 8.02 6.19
CA HIS A 39 -12.16 8.71 7.47
C HIS A 39 -12.78 10.11 7.42
N TYR A 40 -12.43 10.92 6.43
CA TYR A 40 -13.00 12.26 6.29
C TYR A 40 -14.48 12.29 5.89
N LYS A 41 -14.96 11.27 5.16
CA LYS A 41 -16.39 11.15 4.85
C LYS A 41 -17.23 10.84 6.11
N GLN A 42 -16.65 10.16 7.10
CA GLN A 42 -17.33 9.84 8.36
C GLN A 42 -17.35 11.01 9.35
N GLU A 43 -16.49 12.03 9.18
CA GLU A 43 -16.49 13.23 10.02
C GLU A 43 -17.52 14.29 9.58
N GLU A 44 -18.25 14.05 8.49
CA GLU A 44 -19.33 14.92 7.99
C GLU A 44 -20.76 14.50 8.44
N GLU A 45 -20.90 13.47 9.29
CA GLU A 45 -22.16 13.05 9.95
C GLU A 45 -22.19 13.40 11.44
#